data_AF-A0ABD5DFG1-F1
#
_entry.id   AF-A0ABD5DFG1-F1
#
_cell.length_a   1.000
_cell.length_b   1.000
_cell.length_c   1.000
_cell.angle_alpha   90.00
_cell.angle_beta   90.00
_cell.angle_gamma   90.00
#
_symmetry.space_group_name_H-M   'P 1'
#
loop_
_entity.id
_entity.type
_entity.pdbx_description
1 polymer ?
#
loop_
_entity_poly.entity_id
_entity_poly.type
_entity_poly.pdbx_seq_one_letter_code
_entity_poly.pdbx_strand_id
1 'polypeptide(L)'
;MAYLKRIALNQNPENKFIAPFRLNNDSKKTPSELEIEFYAKNNIKYRYGISIFKGEIIEEWLYYTPQTRETILFHREKNSLIEYNSAGFIEAKDFIDENQKISDKLKNDTAFIFLLSTFNGEHSNAISEWFSNIVILDIEDKKDNLKDTLYYWKDNNDFQNWARPILNSLGICDLKFDHKVESVEDIVKQIKSDQEKLKNSNEKNKELKDKAINLFDNLLDFVTSSSLEKTEDIDFN
;
A
#
# COMPACT_ATOMS: atom_id res chain seq x y z
N MET A 1 -7.22 -10.15 -0.80
CA MET A 1 -6.98 -9.20 -1.90
C MET A 1 -6.22 -7.95 -1.45
N ALA A 2 -6.75 -7.16 -0.49
CA ALA A 2 -6.05 -5.97 0.05
C ALA A 2 -4.62 -6.28 0.55
N TYR A 3 -4.46 -7.36 1.33
CA TYR A 3 -3.14 -7.82 1.78
C TYR A 3 -2.19 -8.15 0.63
N LEU A 4 -2.65 -8.91 -0.38
CA LEU A 4 -1.83 -9.28 -1.52
C LEU A 4 -1.35 -8.03 -2.29
N LYS A 5 -2.22 -7.04 -2.50
CA LYS A 5 -1.84 -5.73 -3.06
C LYS A 5 -0.77 -5.05 -2.22
N ARG A 6 -0.97 -4.96 -0.90
CA ARG A 6 -0.02 -4.32 0.02
C ARG A 6 1.36 -4.99 -0.06
N ILE A 7 1.42 -6.32 -0.14
CA ILE A 7 2.68 -7.06 -0.23
C ILE A 7 3.34 -6.93 -1.60
N ALA A 8 2.57 -7.09 -2.68
CA ALA A 8 3.07 -6.97 -4.06
C ALA A 8 3.61 -5.56 -4.36
N LEU A 9 3.08 -4.53 -3.71
CA LEU A 9 3.53 -3.14 -3.84
C LEU A 9 4.42 -2.66 -2.67
N ASN A 10 4.73 -3.56 -1.72
CA ASN A 10 5.46 -3.26 -0.48
C ASN A 10 4.91 -2.02 0.28
N GLN A 11 3.60 -1.84 0.30
CA GLN A 11 2.90 -0.79 1.04
C GLN A 11 2.76 -1.16 2.53
N ASN A 12 2.90 -0.17 3.41
CA ASN A 12 2.76 -0.31 4.87
C ASN A 12 3.63 -1.44 5.45
N PRO A 13 4.98 -1.35 5.34
CA PRO A 13 5.88 -2.44 5.69
C PRO A 13 5.82 -2.87 7.17
N GLU A 14 5.38 -1.96 8.05
CA GLU A 14 5.14 -2.21 9.47
C GLU A 14 3.96 -3.17 9.74
N ASN A 15 3.04 -3.35 8.77
CA ASN A 15 1.78 -4.07 8.94
C ASN A 15 1.58 -5.16 7.86
N LYS A 16 2.60 -6.00 7.66
CA LYS A 16 2.56 -7.17 6.75
C LYS A 16 1.91 -8.41 7.37
N PHE A 17 1.35 -8.31 8.57
CA PHE A 17 0.75 -9.45 9.25
C PHE A 17 -0.57 -9.85 8.56
N ILE A 18 -0.54 -10.99 7.86
CA ILE A 18 -1.75 -11.67 7.42
C ILE A 18 -2.26 -12.49 8.60
N ALA A 19 -3.47 -12.17 9.07
CA ALA A 19 -4.13 -12.98 10.07
C ALA A 19 -4.40 -14.38 9.50
N PRO A 20 -4.05 -15.47 10.23
CA PRO A 20 -4.34 -16.82 9.78
C PRO A 20 -5.86 -17.02 9.64
N PHE A 21 -6.25 -17.98 8.81
CA PHE A 21 -7.66 -18.27 8.54
C PHE A 21 -8.39 -18.72 9.81
N ARG A 22 -9.10 -17.78 10.44
CA ARG A 22 -9.63 -17.94 11.81
C ARG A 22 -10.64 -19.09 11.99
N LEU A 23 -11.23 -19.60 10.91
CA LEU A 23 -12.19 -20.70 10.94
C LEU A 23 -11.53 -22.10 10.97
N ASN A 24 -10.20 -22.17 10.85
CA ASN A 24 -9.44 -23.41 10.99
C ASN A 24 -8.41 -23.25 12.12
N ASN A 25 -8.47 -24.12 13.13
CA ASN A 25 -7.55 -24.07 14.27
C ASN A 25 -6.10 -24.42 13.88
N ASP A 26 -5.90 -25.25 12.86
CA ASP A 26 -4.58 -25.65 12.38
C ASP A 26 -3.91 -24.55 11.55
N SER A 27 -4.69 -23.61 10.99
CA SER A 27 -4.19 -22.48 10.19
C SER A 27 -3.20 -21.59 10.94
N LYS A 28 -3.24 -21.58 12.28
CA LYS A 28 -2.30 -20.83 13.12
C LYS A 28 -0.87 -21.38 13.04
N LYS A 29 -0.71 -22.62 12.57
CA LYS A 29 0.57 -23.34 12.49
C LYS A 29 1.05 -23.52 11.06
N THR A 30 0.24 -23.17 10.06
CA THR A 30 0.55 -23.33 8.64
C THR A 30 0.68 -21.96 7.96
N PRO A 31 1.45 -21.86 6.87
CA PRO A 31 1.43 -20.67 6.02
C PRO A 31 0.03 -20.35 5.50
N SER A 32 -0.23 -19.07 5.23
CA SER A 32 -1.43 -18.59 4.54
C SER A 32 -1.09 -18.29 3.09
N GLU A 33 -1.79 -18.95 2.18
CA GLU A 33 -1.60 -18.81 0.75
C GLU A 33 -2.64 -17.86 0.15
N LEU A 34 -2.18 -16.99 -0.74
CA LEU A 34 -3.02 -16.09 -1.52
C LEU A 34 -2.59 -16.16 -2.97
N GLU A 35 -3.54 -16.42 -3.86
CA GLU A 35 -3.32 -16.43 -5.30
C GLU A 35 -4.35 -15.54 -5.99
N ILE A 36 -3.92 -14.93 -7.08
CA ILE A 36 -4.80 -14.24 -8.00
C ILE A 36 -4.44 -14.50 -9.46
N GLU A 37 -5.49 -14.60 -10.26
CA GLU A 37 -5.42 -14.65 -11.71
C GLU A 37 -6.06 -13.39 -12.31
N PHE A 38 -5.37 -12.74 -13.26
CA PHE A 38 -5.85 -11.50 -13.87
C PHE A 38 -5.27 -11.27 -15.27
N TYR A 39 -5.89 -10.37 -16.02
CA TYR A 39 -5.36 -9.87 -17.29
C TYR A 39 -4.68 -8.52 -17.07
N ALA A 40 -3.43 -8.39 -17.51
CA ALA A 40 -2.67 -7.14 -17.51
C ALA A 40 -2.71 -6.50 -18.91
N LYS A 41 -1.81 -5.52 -19.15
CA LYS A 41 -1.64 -4.89 -20.47
C LYS A 41 -1.47 -5.94 -21.56
N ASN A 42 -1.92 -5.59 -22.77
CA ASN A 42 -1.87 -6.44 -23.97
C ASN A 42 -2.64 -7.77 -23.83
N ASN A 43 -3.63 -7.83 -22.93
CA ASN A 43 -4.45 -9.01 -22.67
C ASN A 43 -3.63 -10.25 -22.27
N ILE A 44 -2.45 -10.04 -21.67
CA ILE A 44 -1.61 -11.10 -21.12
C ILE A 44 -2.18 -11.51 -19.77
N LYS A 45 -2.43 -12.81 -19.61
CA LYS A 45 -2.95 -13.37 -18.37
C LYS A 45 -1.80 -13.72 -17.43
N TYR A 46 -1.91 -13.33 -16.17
CA TYR A 46 -0.98 -13.65 -15.11
C TYR A 46 -1.68 -14.41 -14.00
N ARG A 47 -0.96 -15.35 -13.38
CA ARG A 47 -1.33 -15.97 -12.10
C ARG A 47 -0.19 -15.76 -11.13
N TYR A 48 -0.44 -14.94 -10.12
CA TYR A 48 0.54 -14.57 -9.10
C TYR A 48 0.05 -15.06 -7.74
N GLY A 49 0.94 -15.70 -7.00
CA GLY A 49 0.62 -16.16 -5.66
C GLY A 49 1.79 -16.15 -4.71
N ILE A 50 1.46 -16.19 -3.43
CA ILE A 50 2.39 -16.05 -2.33
C ILE A 50 1.91 -16.84 -1.11
N SER A 51 2.85 -17.42 -0.38
CA SER A 51 2.62 -18.12 0.87
C SER A 51 3.34 -17.39 1.99
N ILE A 52 2.62 -17.01 3.04
CA ILE A 52 3.14 -16.17 4.14
C ILE A 52 2.94 -16.85 5.48
N PHE A 53 3.99 -16.85 6.28
CA PHE A 53 3.95 -17.35 7.65
C PHE A 53 4.66 -16.38 8.59
N LYS A 54 3.94 -15.93 9.62
CA LYS A 54 4.47 -15.03 10.67
C LYS A 54 5.17 -13.76 10.11
N GLY A 55 4.66 -13.23 9.00
CA GLY A 55 5.20 -12.01 8.36
C GLY A 55 6.35 -12.26 7.38
N GLU A 56 6.79 -13.50 7.21
CA GLU A 56 7.78 -13.90 6.21
C GLU A 56 7.11 -14.56 5.01
N ILE A 57 7.66 -14.33 3.83
CA ILE A 57 7.24 -14.99 2.59
C ILE A 57 7.99 -16.31 2.48
N ILE A 58 7.24 -17.40 2.61
CA ILE A 58 7.75 -18.77 2.55
C ILE A 58 7.86 -19.21 1.09
N GLU A 59 6.84 -18.92 0.27
CA GLU A 59 6.84 -19.24 -1.15
C GLU A 59 6.28 -18.07 -1.96
N GLU A 60 6.71 -17.96 -3.21
CA GLU A 60 6.15 -17.01 -4.17
C GLU A 60 6.30 -17.58 -5.58
N TRP A 61 5.26 -17.43 -6.39
CA TRP A 61 5.25 -17.94 -7.75
C TRP A 61 4.59 -16.97 -8.70
N LEU A 62 5.03 -17.04 -9.95
CA LEU A 62 4.46 -16.27 -11.03
C LEU A 62 4.37 -17.11 -12.30
N TYR A 63 3.17 -17.16 -12.84
CA TYR A 63 2.87 -17.73 -14.14
C TYR A 63 2.37 -16.63 -15.08
N TYR A 64 2.65 -16.80 -16.36
CA TYR A 64 2.07 -15.97 -17.41
C TYR A 64 1.56 -16.83 -18.57
N THR A 65 0.50 -16.37 -19.21
CA THR A 65 -0.10 -16.98 -20.40
C THR A 65 -0.23 -15.89 -21.47
N PRO A 66 0.73 -15.79 -22.42
CA PRO A 66 0.71 -14.75 -23.43
C PRO A 66 -0.37 -14.98 -24.51
N GLN A 67 -0.70 -16.24 -24.79
CA GLN A 67 -1.72 -16.62 -25.77
C GLN A 67 -2.60 -17.76 -25.26
N THR A 68 -2.05 -18.98 -25.21
CA THR A 68 -2.81 -20.20 -24.85
C THR A 68 -2.11 -21.07 -23.82
N ARG A 69 -0.78 -21.14 -23.86
CA ARG A 69 0.02 -21.96 -22.96
C ARG A 69 0.48 -21.15 -21.75
N GLU A 70 0.11 -21.61 -20.56
CA GLU A 70 0.65 -21.11 -19.31
C GLU A 70 2.10 -21.55 -19.14
N THR A 71 2.94 -20.61 -18.74
CA THR A 71 4.36 -20.80 -18.52
C THR A 71 4.71 -20.23 -17.16
N ILE A 72 5.46 -21.00 -16.38
CA ILE A 72 6.04 -20.51 -15.13
C ILE A 72 7.19 -19.55 -15.45
N LEU A 73 7.16 -18.36 -14.84
CA LEU A 73 8.27 -17.41 -14.88
C LEU A 73 9.25 -17.72 -13.77
N PHE A 74 8.74 -17.87 -12.54
CA PHE A 74 9.51 -18.35 -11.41
C PHE A 74 8.62 -19.01 -10.34
N HIS A 75 9.25 -19.83 -9.52
CA HIS A 75 8.73 -20.30 -8.24
C HIS A 75 9.91 -20.35 -7.25
N ARG A 76 9.76 -19.70 -6.11
CA ARG A 76 10.77 -19.68 -5.04
C ARG A 76 10.23 -20.21 -3.74
N GLU A 77 11.12 -20.82 -2.97
CA GLU A 77 10.94 -21.08 -1.54
C GLU A 77 11.99 -20.25 -0.80
N LYS A 78 11.54 -19.31 0.03
CA LYS A 78 12.38 -18.28 0.66
C LYS A 78 13.28 -17.62 -0.39
N ASN A 79 14.60 -17.62 -0.20
CA ASN A 79 15.55 -16.99 -1.12
C ASN A 79 16.16 -17.99 -2.12
N SER A 80 15.50 -19.12 -2.38
CA SER A 80 15.96 -20.11 -3.35
C SER A 80 14.92 -20.31 -4.44
N LEU A 81 15.33 -20.29 -5.70
CA LEU A 81 14.45 -20.63 -6.82
C LEU A 81 14.33 -22.15 -6.96
N ILE A 82 13.10 -22.62 -6.96
CA ILE A 82 12.72 -24.01 -7.24
C ILE A 82 12.56 -24.20 -8.74
N GLU A 83 11.92 -23.23 -9.40
CA GLU A 83 11.78 -23.18 -10.85
C GLU A 83 12.03 -21.76 -11.36
N TYR A 84 12.73 -21.66 -12.49
CA TYR A 84 13.06 -20.38 -13.10
C TYR A 84 13.19 -20.53 -14.62
N ASN A 85 12.41 -19.74 -15.36
CA ASN A 85 12.48 -19.69 -16.80
C ASN A 85 13.40 -18.54 -17.26
N SER A 86 14.69 -18.83 -17.40
CA SER A 86 15.69 -17.84 -17.80
C SER A 86 15.51 -17.24 -19.19
N ALA A 87 14.79 -17.93 -20.09
CA ALA A 87 14.52 -17.43 -21.44
C ALA A 87 13.36 -16.43 -21.47
N GLY A 88 12.33 -16.67 -20.66
CA GLY A 88 11.13 -15.83 -20.57
C GLY A 88 11.14 -14.79 -19.45
N PHE A 89 12.03 -14.92 -18.47
CA PHE A 89 12.06 -14.09 -17.27
C PHE A 89 13.45 -13.48 -17.01
N ILE A 90 13.97 -12.76 -18.00
CA ILE A 90 15.35 -12.25 -18.02
C ILE A 90 15.59 -11.24 -16.90
N GLU A 91 14.56 -10.51 -16.45
CA GLU A 91 14.64 -9.50 -15.40
C GLU A 91 15.18 -10.01 -14.05
N ALA A 92 15.02 -11.31 -13.78
CA ALA A 92 15.51 -11.90 -12.54
C ALA A 92 16.99 -12.30 -12.59
N LYS A 93 17.60 -12.37 -13.78
CA LYS A 93 18.94 -12.93 -13.98
C LYS A 93 20.01 -12.25 -13.13
N ASP A 94 19.96 -10.94 -12.98
CA ASP A 94 20.96 -10.18 -12.22
C ASP A 94 20.82 -10.33 -10.69
N PHE A 95 19.74 -10.96 -10.23
CA PHE A 95 19.44 -11.20 -8.82
C PHE A 95 19.67 -12.64 -8.40
N ILE A 96 20.05 -13.52 -9.32
CA ILE A 96 20.17 -14.96 -9.11
C ILE A 96 21.63 -15.37 -9.28
N ASP A 97 22.18 -16.09 -8.31
CA ASP A 97 23.52 -16.65 -8.42
C ASP A 97 23.54 -17.98 -9.21
N GLU A 98 24.73 -18.54 -9.42
CA GLU A 98 24.91 -19.82 -10.12
C GLU A 98 24.22 -21.01 -9.44
N ASN A 99 23.90 -20.90 -8.14
CA ASN A 99 23.23 -21.91 -7.34
C ASN A 99 21.71 -21.67 -7.22
N GLN A 100 21.14 -20.79 -8.06
CA GLN A 100 19.72 -20.41 -8.03
C GLN A 100 19.28 -19.73 -6.73
N LYS A 101 20.22 -19.17 -5.98
CA LYS A 101 19.93 -18.39 -4.78
C LYS A 101 19.70 -16.94 -5.19
N ILE A 102 18.62 -16.37 -4.66
CA ILE A 102 18.29 -14.96 -4.83
C ILE A 102 19.21 -14.13 -3.93
N SER A 103 19.65 -12.99 -4.45
CA SER A 103 20.51 -12.02 -3.78
C SER A 103 20.11 -11.79 -2.32
N ASP A 104 21.10 -11.71 -1.43
CA ASP A 104 20.89 -11.37 -0.01
C ASP A 104 20.29 -9.96 0.20
N LYS A 105 20.15 -9.17 -0.88
CA LYS A 105 19.38 -7.91 -0.89
C LYS A 105 17.87 -8.13 -0.70
N LEU A 106 17.34 -9.30 -1.05
CA LEU A 106 15.93 -9.62 -0.83
C LEU A 106 15.69 -9.97 0.64
N LYS A 107 14.90 -9.13 1.32
CA LYS A 107 14.43 -9.41 2.68
C LYS A 107 13.34 -10.48 2.66
N ASN A 108 13.29 -11.31 3.71
CA ASN A 108 12.30 -12.39 3.86
C ASN A 108 10.84 -11.92 3.80
N ASP A 109 10.58 -10.65 4.13
CA ASP A 109 9.24 -10.04 4.17
C ASP A 109 8.87 -9.31 2.87
N THR A 110 9.76 -9.31 1.87
CA THR A 110 9.64 -8.52 0.64
C THR A 110 9.38 -9.44 -0.55
N ALA A 111 8.35 -9.12 -1.34
CA ALA A 111 8.03 -9.87 -2.55
C ALA A 111 9.14 -9.72 -3.59
N PHE A 112 9.46 -10.80 -4.28
CA PHE A 112 10.49 -10.79 -5.33
C PHE A 112 10.03 -9.96 -6.52
N ILE A 113 8.74 -10.00 -6.87
CA ILE A 113 8.18 -9.13 -7.92
C ILE A 113 8.35 -7.63 -7.57
N PHE A 114 8.29 -7.26 -6.29
CA PHE A 114 8.47 -5.88 -5.88
C PHE A 114 9.93 -5.47 -6.07
N LEU A 115 10.88 -6.31 -5.67
CA LEU A 115 12.30 -6.06 -5.92
C LEU A 115 12.53 -5.86 -7.42
N LEU A 116 12.04 -6.77 -8.26
CA LEU A 116 12.25 -6.71 -9.71
C LEU A 116 11.56 -5.52 -10.39
N SER A 117 10.39 -5.09 -9.91
CA SER A 117 9.74 -3.89 -10.44
C SER A 117 10.54 -2.61 -10.15
N THR A 118 11.27 -2.54 -9.03
CA THR A 118 12.18 -1.41 -8.76
C THR A 118 13.35 -1.30 -9.76
N PHE A 119 13.65 -2.36 -10.51
CA PHE A 119 14.67 -2.40 -11.56
C PHE A 119 14.08 -2.44 -12.97
N ASN A 120 12.83 -1.99 -13.14
CA ASN A 120 12.13 -1.94 -14.42
C ASN A 120 11.91 -3.30 -15.11
N GLY A 121 11.72 -4.38 -14.35
CA GLY A 121 11.32 -5.67 -14.90
C GLY A 121 10.00 -5.57 -15.69
N GLU A 122 9.93 -6.15 -16.88
CA GLU A 122 8.74 -6.13 -17.75
C GLU A 122 7.53 -6.79 -17.08
N HIS A 123 7.69 -8.04 -16.62
CA HIS A 123 6.60 -8.82 -16.04
C HIS A 123 6.26 -8.31 -14.64
N SER A 124 7.29 -8.02 -13.83
CA SER A 124 7.10 -7.46 -12.49
C SER A 124 6.40 -6.11 -12.52
N ASN A 125 6.74 -5.23 -13.46
CA ASN A 125 6.03 -3.95 -13.63
C ASN A 125 4.57 -4.15 -14.07
N ALA A 126 4.29 -5.09 -14.98
CA ALA A 126 2.91 -5.36 -15.40
C ALA A 126 2.02 -5.75 -14.20
N ILE A 127 2.57 -6.54 -13.27
CA ILE A 127 1.87 -6.96 -12.05
C ILE A 127 1.74 -5.81 -11.06
N SER A 128 2.82 -5.07 -10.80
CA SER A 128 2.79 -3.90 -9.90
C SER A 128 1.83 -2.83 -10.41
N GLU A 129 1.79 -2.56 -11.72
CA GLU A 129 0.85 -1.62 -12.31
C GLU A 129 -0.59 -2.11 -12.19
N TRP A 130 -0.85 -3.40 -12.44
CA TRP A 130 -2.17 -3.98 -12.25
C TRP A 130 -2.64 -3.84 -10.79
N PHE A 131 -1.79 -4.20 -9.82
CA PHE A 131 -2.09 -4.02 -8.39
C PHE A 131 -2.29 -2.56 -8.01
N SER A 132 -1.59 -1.62 -8.66
CA SER A 132 -1.74 -0.19 -8.39
C SER A 132 -3.10 0.33 -8.85
N ASN A 133 -3.58 -0.16 -10.00
CA ASN A 133 -4.82 0.29 -10.63
C ASN A 133 -6.10 -0.31 -10.05
N ILE A 134 -6.00 -1.41 -9.28
CA ILE A 134 -7.18 -1.97 -8.62
C ILE A 134 -7.59 -1.12 -7.42
N VAL A 135 -8.86 -0.73 -7.38
CA VAL A 135 -9.49 -0.12 -6.20
C VAL A 135 -10.01 -1.25 -5.32
N ILE A 136 -9.55 -1.31 -4.08
CA ILE A 136 -10.00 -2.30 -3.10
C ILE A 136 -10.67 -1.54 -1.97
N LEU A 137 -11.95 -1.81 -1.75
CA LEU A 137 -12.68 -1.32 -0.59
C LEU A 137 -12.34 -2.22 0.60
N ASP A 138 -11.47 -1.73 1.49
CA ASP A 138 -11.08 -2.45 2.71
C ASP A 138 -11.89 -1.90 3.89
N ILE A 139 -12.85 -2.66 4.42
CA ILE A 139 -13.75 -2.21 5.50
C ILE A 139 -12.97 -1.71 6.74
N GLU A 140 -11.76 -2.20 6.97
CA GLU A 140 -10.91 -1.75 8.07
C GLU A 140 -10.21 -0.42 7.78
N ASP A 141 -10.00 -0.08 6.50
CA ASP A 141 -9.38 1.17 6.05
C ASP A 141 -10.41 2.30 5.87
N LYS A 142 -11.02 2.68 6.99
CA LYS A 142 -12.08 3.69 7.01
C LYS A 142 -11.63 5.05 6.47
N LYS A 143 -10.35 5.40 6.59
CA LYS A 143 -9.84 6.72 6.21
C LYS A 143 -9.68 6.84 4.69
N ASP A 144 -9.05 5.84 4.06
CA ASP A 144 -8.87 5.85 2.60
C ASP A 144 -10.19 5.59 1.88
N ASN A 145 -11.02 4.66 2.35
CA ASN A 145 -12.36 4.47 1.78
C ASN A 145 -13.23 5.71 1.89
N LEU A 146 -13.17 6.42 3.03
CA LEU A 146 -13.91 7.66 3.20
C LEU A 146 -13.40 8.69 2.20
N LYS A 147 -12.07 8.87 2.07
CA LYS A 147 -11.48 9.79 1.09
C LYS A 147 -11.94 9.48 -0.34
N ASP A 148 -11.93 8.22 -0.75
CA ASP A 148 -12.37 7.81 -2.09
C ASP A 148 -13.86 8.08 -2.28
N THR A 149 -14.69 7.72 -1.29
CA THR A 149 -16.14 7.99 -1.30
C THR A 149 -16.42 9.50 -1.40
N LEU A 150 -15.68 10.32 -0.66
CA LEU A 150 -15.78 11.78 -0.68
C LEU A 150 -15.39 12.34 -2.05
N TYR A 151 -14.30 11.86 -2.63
CA TYR A 151 -13.84 12.27 -3.95
C TYR A 151 -14.90 11.97 -5.03
N TYR A 152 -15.42 10.74 -5.07
CA TYR A 152 -16.47 10.37 -6.03
C TYR A 152 -17.79 11.10 -5.78
N TRP A 153 -18.18 11.31 -4.52
CA TRP A 153 -19.39 12.09 -4.24
C TRP A 153 -19.24 13.55 -4.66
N LYS A 154 -18.06 14.16 -4.54
CA LYS A 154 -17.86 15.56 -4.91
C LYS A 154 -17.83 15.76 -6.43
N ASP A 155 -17.06 14.94 -7.14
CA ASP A 155 -16.65 15.24 -8.51
C ASP A 155 -17.29 14.30 -9.57
N ASN A 156 -18.07 13.29 -9.18
CA ASN A 156 -18.67 12.33 -10.10
C ASN A 156 -20.21 12.30 -10.02
N ASN A 157 -20.86 12.93 -11.01
CA ASN A 157 -22.33 12.99 -11.11
C ASN A 157 -22.98 11.61 -11.29
N ASP A 158 -22.35 10.70 -12.02
CA ASP A 158 -22.88 9.34 -12.24
C ASP A 158 -22.90 8.56 -10.93
N PHE A 159 -21.84 8.67 -10.15
CA PHE A 159 -21.76 8.09 -8.81
C PHE A 159 -22.82 8.67 -7.88
N GLN A 160 -23.01 10.00 -7.86
CA GLN A 160 -24.08 10.63 -7.07
C GLN A 160 -25.46 10.09 -7.47
N ASN A 161 -25.75 10.04 -8.77
CA ASN A 161 -27.04 9.55 -9.29
C ASN A 161 -27.29 8.09 -8.92
N TRP A 162 -26.25 7.26 -8.96
CA TRP A 162 -26.32 5.87 -8.54
C TRP A 162 -26.50 5.71 -7.00
N ALA A 163 -25.79 6.51 -6.20
CA ALA A 163 -25.79 6.38 -4.75
C ALA A 163 -27.02 7.01 -4.07
N ARG A 164 -27.59 8.09 -4.63
CA ARG A 164 -28.75 8.81 -4.04
C ARG A 164 -29.95 7.91 -3.72
N PRO A 165 -30.42 7.01 -4.61
CA PRO A 165 -31.52 6.10 -4.30
C PRO A 165 -31.23 5.18 -3.08
N ILE A 166 -29.99 4.70 -2.96
CA ILE A 166 -29.55 3.85 -1.85
C ILE A 166 -29.56 4.65 -0.55
N LEU A 167 -28.96 5.84 -0.56
CA LEU A 167 -28.92 6.72 0.61
C LEU A 167 -30.34 7.14 1.06
N ASN A 168 -31.20 7.50 0.12
CA ASN A 168 -32.60 7.84 0.41
C ASN A 168 -33.36 6.67 1.06
N SER A 169 -33.10 5.42 0.63
CA SER A 169 -33.70 4.24 1.25
C SER A 169 -33.29 4.03 2.71
N LEU A 170 -32.12 4.57 3.09
CA LEU A 170 -31.60 4.57 4.45
C LEU A 170 -31.99 5.84 5.24
N GLY A 171 -32.81 6.72 4.65
CA GLY A 171 -33.20 8.01 5.25
C GLY A 171 -32.13 9.11 5.16
N ILE A 172 -31.10 8.93 4.32
CA ILE A 172 -30.04 9.92 4.08
C ILE A 172 -30.36 10.66 2.78
N CYS A 173 -30.87 11.89 2.89
CA CYS A 173 -31.29 12.67 1.72
C CYS A 173 -30.13 13.38 1.00
N ASP A 174 -29.08 13.74 1.75
CA ASP A 174 -27.94 14.47 1.21
C ASP A 174 -26.69 14.28 2.08
N LEU A 175 -25.52 14.37 1.46
CA LEU A 175 -24.23 14.38 2.14
C LEU A 175 -23.60 15.75 1.94
N LYS A 176 -23.56 16.53 3.03
CA LYS A 176 -22.87 17.83 3.05
C LYS A 176 -21.52 17.66 3.71
N PHE A 177 -20.49 18.20 3.08
CA PHE A 177 -19.13 18.16 3.62
C PHE A 177 -18.83 19.47 4.31
N ASP A 178 -18.65 19.39 5.63
CA ASP A 178 -18.07 20.47 6.39
C ASP A 178 -16.56 20.27 6.38
N HIS A 179 -15.87 20.98 5.49
CA HIS A 179 -14.41 21.04 5.54
C HIS A 179 -14.05 21.83 6.80
N LYS A 180 -13.83 21.12 7.91
CA LYS A 180 -12.97 21.64 8.96
C LYS A 180 -11.56 21.69 8.39
N VAL A 181 -11.25 22.79 7.70
CA VAL A 181 -9.87 23.25 7.60
C VAL A 181 -9.44 23.42 9.05
N GLU A 182 -8.55 22.55 9.52
CA GLU A 182 -7.93 22.79 10.82
C GLU A 182 -7.38 24.20 10.78
N SER A 183 -7.91 25.07 11.64
CA SER A 183 -7.42 26.43 11.71
C SER A 183 -5.91 26.35 12.00
N VAL A 184 -5.16 27.37 11.56
CA VAL A 184 -3.73 27.47 11.91
C VAL A 184 -3.54 27.30 13.43
N GLU A 185 -4.51 27.77 14.21
CA GLU A 185 -4.55 27.63 15.67
C GLU A 185 -4.69 26.18 16.15
N ASP A 186 -5.47 25.35 15.46
CA ASP A 186 -5.65 23.93 15.79
C ASP A 186 -4.42 23.10 15.39
N ILE A 187 -3.82 23.40 14.24
CA ILE A 187 -2.54 22.82 13.80
C ILE A 187 -1.45 23.16 14.82
N VAL A 188 -1.37 24.44 15.25
CA VAL A 188 -0.44 24.91 16.29
C VAL A 188 -0.65 24.19 17.62
N LYS A 189 -1.89 24.00 18.06
CA LYS A 189 -2.20 23.24 19.29
C LYS A 189 -1.72 21.79 19.18
N GLN A 190 -1.93 21.15 18.03
CA GLN A 190 -1.53 19.76 17.81
C GLN A 190 0.00 19.62 17.82
N ILE A 191 0.72 20.49 17.09
CA ILE A 191 2.19 20.54 17.08
C ILE A 191 2.75 20.68 18.50
N LYS A 192 2.21 21.61 19.29
CA LYS A 192 2.63 21.81 20.68
C LYS A 192 2.35 20.60 21.56
N SER A 193 1.18 19.97 21.41
CA SER A 193 0.83 18.76 22.16
C SER A 193 1.80 17.61 21.88
N ASP A 194 2.15 17.40 20.60
CA ASP A 194 3.05 16.32 20.21
C ASP A 194 4.51 16.62 20.59
N GLN A 195 4.93 17.89 20.55
CA GLN A 195 6.23 18.32 21.07
C GLN A 195 6.35 18.06 22.58
N GLU A 196 5.30 18.30 23.38
CA GLU A 196 5.30 18.00 24.82
C GLU A 196 5.35 16.50 25.10
N LYS A 197 4.60 15.68 24.35
CA LYS A 197 4.67 14.21 24.46
C LYS A 197 6.08 13.70 24.18
N LEU A 198 6.75 14.27 23.17
CA LEU A 198 8.14 13.93 22.86
C LEU A 198 9.08 14.37 23.98
N LYS A 199 8.94 15.60 24.51
CA LYS A 199 9.74 16.08 25.66
C LYS A 199 9.61 15.16 26.88
N ASN A 200 8.43 14.61 27.12
CA ASN A 200 8.14 13.69 28.22
C ASN A 200 8.45 12.21 27.91
N SER A 201 8.90 11.87 26.70
CA SER A 201 9.24 10.49 26.33
C SER A 201 10.59 10.06 26.92
N ASN A 202 10.69 8.78 27.31
CA ASN A 202 11.93 8.15 27.80
C ASN A 202 12.86 7.72 26.64
N GLU A 203 13.08 8.59 25.65
CA GLU A 203 14.04 8.32 24.58
C GLU A 203 15.48 8.32 25.11
N LYS A 204 16.19 7.19 24.91
CA LYS A 204 17.57 7.00 25.36
C LYS A 204 18.59 7.81 24.56
N ASN A 205 18.24 8.24 23.35
CA ASN A 205 19.14 9.00 22.48
C ASN A 205 18.81 10.49 22.53
N LYS A 206 19.49 11.20 23.44
CA LYS A 206 19.29 12.64 23.69
C LYS A 206 19.49 13.49 22.43
N GLU A 207 20.44 13.12 21.58
CA GLU A 207 20.76 13.89 20.37
C GLU A 207 19.65 13.81 19.30
N LEU A 208 19.02 12.64 19.14
CA LEU A 208 17.86 12.47 18.26
C LEU A 208 16.64 13.25 18.78
N LYS A 209 16.43 13.21 20.09
CA LYS A 209 15.36 13.95 20.76
C LYS A 209 15.51 15.46 20.56
N ASP A 210 16.71 15.99 20.72
CA ASP A 210 17.00 17.41 20.53
C ASP A 210 16.81 17.84 19.05
N LYS A 211 17.22 17.00 18.09
CA LYS A 211 16.97 17.25 16.65
C LYS A 211 15.48 17.25 16.31
N ALA A 212 14.72 16.32 16.87
CA ALA A 212 13.27 16.25 16.68
C ALA A 212 12.56 17.47 17.29
N ILE A 213 12.97 17.92 18.48
CA ILE A 213 12.45 19.15 19.11
C ILE A 213 12.70 20.37 18.23
N ASN A 214 13.92 20.54 17.71
CA ASN A 214 14.24 21.64 16.78
C ASN A 214 13.39 21.58 15.49
N LEU A 215 13.05 20.38 15.01
CA LEU A 215 12.17 20.22 13.85
C LEU A 215 10.74 20.70 14.15
N PHE A 216 10.22 20.40 15.35
CA PHE A 216 8.93 20.90 15.81
C PHE A 216 8.92 22.43 15.92
N ASP A 217 10.00 23.03 16.42
CA ASP A 217 10.12 24.50 16.52
C ASP A 217 10.15 25.15 15.13
N ASN A 218 10.94 24.61 14.19
CA ASN A 218 10.96 25.09 12.80
C ASN A 218 9.60 24.94 12.10
N LEU A 219 8.88 23.85 12.35
CA LEU A 219 7.54 23.64 11.80
C LEU A 219 6.53 24.64 12.39
N LEU A 220 6.64 24.95 13.68
CA LEU A 220 5.81 25.94 14.35
C LEU A 220 6.05 27.34 13.77
N ASP A 221 7.31 27.71 13.55
CA ASP A 221 7.69 28.96 12.91
C ASP A 221 7.18 29.04 11.47
N PHE A 222 7.26 27.95 10.71
CA PHE A 222 6.74 27.88 9.34
C PHE A 222 5.21 28.05 9.27
N VAL A 223 4.47 27.32 10.11
CA VAL A 223 3.01 27.36 10.13
C VAL A 223 2.48 28.71 10.63
N THR A 224 3.19 29.36 11.55
CA THR A 224 2.81 30.70 12.05
C THR A 224 3.24 31.83 11.12
N SER A 225 4.40 31.72 10.45
CA SER A 225 4.85 32.74 9.49
C SER A 225 4.04 32.75 8.18
N SER A 226 3.54 31.59 7.74
CA SER A 226 2.66 31.49 6.56
C SER A 226 1.26 32.09 6.78
N SER A 227 0.84 32.33 8.02
CA SER A 227 -0.46 32.92 8.36
C SER A 227 -0.55 34.45 8.26
N LEU A 228 0.48 35.12 7.75
CA LEU A 228 0.51 36.58 7.54
C LEU A 228 -0.06 37.07 6.19
N GLU A 229 -0.45 36.17 5.27
CA GLU A 229 -1.21 36.55 4.07
C GLU A 229 -2.71 36.46 4.36
N LYS A 230 -3.28 37.58 4.82
CA LYS A 230 -4.72 37.77 4.94
C LYS A 230 -5.38 37.63 3.57
N THR A 231 -6.33 36.71 3.50
CA THR A 231 -7.59 36.74 2.72
C THR A 231 -7.84 38.02 1.92
N GLU A 232 -7.73 37.94 0.59
CA GLU A 232 -8.62 38.71 -0.29
C GLU A 232 -9.81 37.80 -0.62
N ASP A 233 -10.99 38.18 -0.13
CA ASP A 233 -12.27 37.59 -0.52
C ASP A 233 -12.41 37.68 -2.05
N ILE A 234 -12.43 36.52 -2.73
CA ILE A 234 -12.83 36.46 -4.14
C ILE A 234 -14.35 36.35 -4.16
N ASP A 235 -14.98 37.49 -4.41
CA ASP A 235 -16.42 37.65 -4.63
C ASP A 235 -16.80 36.99 -5.97
N PHE A 236 -17.60 35.93 -5.93
CA PHE A 236 -18.16 35.29 -7.13
C PHE A 236 -19.58 35.84 -7.36
N ASN A 237 -19.66 36.96 -8.08
CA ASN A 237 -20.85 37.32 -8.86
C ASN A 237 -20.92 36.49 -10.14
#